data_AF-A0AAD7EV24-F1
#
_entry.id   AF-A0AAD7EV24-F1
#
_cell.length_a   1.000
_cell.length_b   1.000
_cell.length_c   1.000
_cell.angle_alpha   90.00
_cell.angle_beta   90.00
_cell.angle_gamma   90.00
#
_symmetry.space_group_name_H-M   'P 1'
#
loop_
_entity.id
_entity.type
_entity.pdbx_description
1 polymer ?
#
loop_
_entity_poly.entity_id
_entity_poly.type
_entity_poly.pdbx_seq_one_letter_code
_entity_poly.pdbx_strand_id
1 'polypeptide(L)'
;DPLSEDERKCESAALQEKMDATERIRFQKIRDNAAARNRLESETTLTKYWTSVNKENKPRDTTTCLQVPGSDPPVYEKRSDRMAELARDFHDNLQSKDISSEAERNEAETTVFANVKKVAQLDKAKLSQYLKRAEIVQVLKNLPNGRAPGINGLIHDLWKALHARFENSEESENKSMDIARVLTVVFNDIEMYGVHPDSNFAEGW
;
A
#
# COMPACT_ATOMS: atom_id res chain seq x y z
N ASP A 1 -6.05 32.67 42.24
CA ASP A 1 -6.85 31.90 43.21
C ASP A 1 -7.15 30.51 42.68
N PRO A 2 -6.86 29.45 43.45
CA PRO A 2 -7.29 28.11 43.10
C PRO A 2 -8.82 28.01 43.26
N LEU A 3 -9.51 27.59 42.20
CA LEU A 3 -10.95 27.32 42.19
C LEU A 3 -11.33 26.39 43.35
N SER A 4 -12.47 26.66 44.01
CA SER A 4 -13.01 25.84 45.09
C SER A 4 -13.21 24.40 44.59
N GLU A 5 -13.03 23.38 45.46
CA GLU A 5 -13.22 21.97 45.08
C GLU A 5 -14.61 21.70 44.50
N ASP A 6 -15.62 22.45 44.95
CA ASP A 6 -16.99 22.31 44.44
C ASP A 6 -17.16 22.94 43.06
N GLU A 7 -16.44 24.02 42.75
CA GLU A 7 -16.41 24.61 41.41
C GLU A 7 -15.74 23.66 40.42
N ARG A 8 -14.64 23.02 40.82
CA ARG A 8 -13.95 22.00 40.00
C ARG A 8 -14.84 20.79 39.73
N LYS A 9 -15.64 20.35 40.70
CA LYS A 9 -16.61 19.26 40.53
C LYS A 9 -17.72 19.65 39.55
N CYS A 10 -18.30 20.84 39.71
CA CYS A 10 -19.33 21.36 38.79
C CYS A 10 -18.81 21.51 37.36
N GLU A 11 -17.61 22.08 37.18
CA GLU A 11 -16.97 22.18 35.87
C GLU A 11 -16.68 20.80 35.26
N SER A 12 -16.20 19.84 36.05
CA SER A 12 -15.95 18.48 35.58
C SER A 12 -17.24 17.77 35.15
N ALA A 13 -18.34 17.96 35.88
CA ALA A 13 -19.65 17.40 35.53
C ALA A 13 -20.20 18.02 34.23
N ALA A 14 -20.09 19.34 34.08
CA ALA A 14 -20.51 20.05 32.87
C ALA A 14 -19.67 19.65 31.64
N LEU A 15 -18.38 19.36 31.83
CA LEU A 15 -17.51 18.84 30.76
C LEU A 15 -17.87 17.41 30.37
N GLN A 16 -18.16 16.54 31.35
CA GLN A 16 -18.58 15.17 31.09
C GLN A 16 -19.91 15.12 30.32
N GLU A 17 -20.88 15.95 30.68
CA GLU A 17 -22.16 16.04 29.96
C GLU A 17 -21.96 16.46 28.51
N LYS A 18 -21.06 17.42 28.25
CA LYS A 18 -20.69 17.83 26.89
C LYS A 18 -19.99 16.70 26.14
N MET A 19 -19.10 15.96 26.78
CA MET A 19 -18.46 14.79 26.17
C MET A 19 -19.50 13.76 25.74
N ASP A 20 -20.40 13.37 26.65
CA ASP A 20 -21.45 12.40 26.37
C ASP A 20 -22.37 12.87 25.23
N ALA A 21 -22.75 14.16 25.23
CA ALA A 21 -23.58 14.73 24.16
C ALA A 21 -22.87 14.69 22.80
N THR A 22 -21.60 15.08 22.74
CA THR A 22 -20.82 15.02 21.49
C THR A 22 -20.59 13.58 21.02
N GLU A 23 -20.39 12.65 21.95
CA GLU A 23 -20.22 11.24 21.63
C GLU A 23 -21.51 10.63 21.08
N ARG A 24 -22.68 10.96 21.65
CA ARG A 24 -23.99 10.58 21.09
C ARG A 24 -24.18 11.10 19.67
N ILE A 25 -23.88 12.38 19.43
CA ILE A 25 -23.98 12.97 18.09
C ILE A 25 -23.03 12.27 17.12
N ARG A 26 -21.80 11.96 17.54
CA ARG A 26 -20.83 11.22 16.74
C ARG A 26 -21.34 9.83 16.39
N PHE A 27 -21.84 9.07 17.35
CA PHE A 27 -22.40 7.74 17.10
C PHE A 27 -23.63 7.77 16.19
N GLN A 28 -24.50 8.77 16.36
CA GLN A 28 -25.65 8.95 15.48
C GLN A 28 -25.20 9.21 14.04
N LYS A 29 -24.25 10.13 13.83
CA LYS A 29 -23.67 10.39 12.50
C LYS A 29 -23.04 9.15 11.89
N ILE A 30 -22.29 8.35 12.66
CA ILE A 30 -21.68 7.11 12.17
C ILE A 30 -22.77 6.13 11.71
N ARG A 31 -23.86 5.98 12.48
CA ARG A 31 -24.98 5.11 12.12
C ARG A 31 -25.71 5.59 10.86
N ASP A 32 -26.01 6.89 10.78
CA ASP A 32 -26.71 7.47 9.63
C ASP A 32 -25.87 7.32 8.37
N ASN A 33 -24.56 7.56 8.46
CA ASN A 33 -23.64 7.42 7.33
C ASN A 33 -23.48 5.96 6.90
N ALA A 34 -23.40 5.02 7.86
CA ALA A 34 -23.39 3.59 7.57
C ALA A 34 -24.72 3.15 6.90
N ALA A 35 -25.86 3.63 7.37
CA ALA A 35 -27.17 3.32 6.79
C ALA A 35 -27.32 3.90 5.36
N ALA A 36 -26.90 5.15 5.15
CA ALA A 36 -26.90 5.78 3.83
C ALA A 36 -25.99 5.03 2.86
N ARG A 37 -24.77 4.70 3.30
CA ARG A 37 -23.82 3.91 2.50
C ARG A 37 -24.36 2.52 2.20
N ASN A 38 -25.00 1.86 3.17
CA ASN A 38 -25.65 0.57 2.94
C ASN A 38 -26.73 0.68 1.87
N ARG A 39 -27.65 1.65 1.97
CA ARG A 39 -28.70 1.85 0.95
C ARG A 39 -28.14 2.12 -0.44
N LEU A 40 -27.02 2.82 -0.54
CA LEU A 40 -26.38 3.14 -1.83
C LEU A 40 -25.65 1.93 -2.43
N GLU A 41 -24.90 1.20 -1.62
CA GLU A 41 -23.91 0.21 -2.07
C GLU A 41 -24.36 -1.25 -1.87
N SER A 42 -25.45 -1.53 -1.14
CA SER A 42 -25.87 -2.90 -0.78
C SER A 42 -26.36 -3.74 -1.94
N GLU A 43 -26.96 -3.12 -2.96
CA GLU A 43 -27.47 -3.81 -4.15
C GLU A 43 -26.40 -4.00 -5.23
N THR A 44 -25.26 -3.31 -5.09
CA THR A 44 -24.13 -3.45 -6.02
C THR A 44 -23.20 -4.56 -5.54
N THR A 45 -23.46 -5.78 -6.02
CA THR A 45 -22.82 -7.05 -5.62
C THR A 45 -21.29 -7.12 -5.77
N LEU A 46 -20.65 -6.13 -6.42
CA LEU A 46 -19.21 -6.06 -6.67
C LEU A 46 -18.49 -4.89 -5.99
N THR A 47 -19.10 -4.24 -4.99
CA THR A 47 -18.43 -3.18 -4.24
C THR A 47 -17.57 -3.72 -3.09
N LYS A 48 -16.45 -3.04 -2.82
CA LYS A 48 -15.59 -3.30 -1.64
C LYS A 48 -16.38 -3.27 -0.33
N TYR A 49 -17.38 -2.39 -0.25
CA TYR A 49 -18.27 -2.28 0.91
C TYR A 49 -19.10 -3.54 1.10
N TRP A 50 -19.79 -4.03 0.06
CA TRP A 50 -20.57 -5.28 0.13
C TRP A 50 -19.70 -6.47 0.53
N THR A 51 -18.51 -6.60 -0.05
CA THR A 51 -17.56 -7.65 0.35
C THR A 51 -17.13 -7.51 1.80
N SER A 52 -16.87 -6.30 2.29
CA SER A 52 -16.43 -6.06 3.66
C SER A 52 -17.53 -6.35 4.70
N VAL A 53 -18.79 -6.05 4.38
CA VAL A 53 -19.94 -6.27 5.28
C VAL A 53 -20.27 -7.76 5.37
N ASN A 54 -20.19 -8.49 4.25
CA ASN A 54 -20.50 -9.91 4.20
C ASN A 54 -19.29 -10.82 4.50
N LYS A 55 -18.09 -10.25 4.63
CA LYS A 55 -16.91 -11.01 5.04
C LYS A 55 -17.09 -11.47 6.48
N GLU A 56 -17.08 -12.79 6.69
CA GLU A 56 -17.07 -13.38 8.02
C GLU A 56 -15.84 -12.88 8.79
N ASN A 57 -16.07 -12.12 9.86
CA ASN A 57 -15.02 -11.71 10.78
C ASN A 57 -14.76 -12.84 11.77
N LYS A 58 -14.03 -13.86 11.30
CA LYS A 58 -13.55 -14.93 12.17
C LYS A 58 -12.69 -14.30 13.28
N PRO A 59 -12.90 -14.67 14.56
CA PRO A 59 -11.97 -14.31 15.62
C PRO A 59 -10.55 -14.66 15.17
N ARG A 60 -9.59 -13.75 15.38
CA ARG A 60 -8.20 -14.04 15.04
C ARG A 60 -7.77 -15.28 15.82
N ASP A 61 -7.21 -16.25 15.11
CA ASP A 61 -6.63 -17.42 15.77
C ASP A 61 -5.50 -16.93 16.67
N THR A 62 -5.59 -17.30 17.95
CA THR A 62 -4.64 -16.84 18.96
C THR A 62 -3.67 -17.97 19.22
N THR A 63 -2.44 -17.82 18.73
CA THR A 63 -1.36 -18.76 19.05
C THR A 63 -1.05 -18.68 20.54
N THR A 64 -1.34 -19.74 21.28
CA THR A 64 -1.22 -19.76 22.75
C THR A 64 0.18 -20.07 23.25
N CYS A 65 0.99 -20.78 22.46
CA CYS A 65 2.38 -21.11 22.76
C CYS A 65 3.15 -21.48 21.49
N LEU A 66 4.48 -21.39 21.56
CA LEU A 66 5.39 -21.91 20.54
C LEU A 66 6.28 -23.00 21.15
N GLN A 67 6.54 -24.06 20.38
CA GLN A 67 7.51 -25.07 20.76
C GLN A 67 8.93 -24.53 20.60
N VAL A 68 9.80 -24.81 21.58
CA VAL A 68 11.21 -24.47 21.50
C VAL A 68 11.92 -25.42 20.52
N PRO A 69 12.59 -24.92 19.46
CA PRO A 69 13.29 -25.77 18.51
C PRO A 69 14.38 -26.60 19.19
N GLY A 70 14.39 -27.91 18.95
CA GLY A 70 15.45 -28.82 19.42
C GLY A 70 15.36 -29.26 20.88
N SER A 71 14.27 -28.97 21.60
CA SER A 71 14.06 -29.50 22.97
C SER A 71 13.53 -30.93 22.96
N ASP A 72 14.19 -31.84 23.68
CA ASP A 72 13.68 -33.18 24.01
C ASP A 72 13.78 -33.42 25.54
N PRO A 73 12.66 -33.52 26.28
CA PRO A 73 11.27 -33.50 25.81
C PRO A 73 10.81 -32.12 25.29
N PRO A 74 9.70 -32.06 24.52
CA PRO A 74 9.17 -30.80 23.97
C PRO A 74 8.85 -29.76 25.06
N VAL A 75 9.54 -28.62 25.01
CA VAL A 75 9.30 -27.45 25.86
C VAL A 75 8.53 -26.40 25.06
N TYR A 76 7.58 -25.74 25.72
CA TYR A 76 6.73 -24.72 25.09
C TYR A 76 6.87 -23.37 25.81
N GLU A 77 7.03 -22.31 25.03
CA GLU A 77 7.02 -20.93 25.50
C GLU A 77 5.62 -20.33 25.35
N LYS A 78 5.13 -19.68 26.40
CA LYS A 78 3.77 -19.10 26.48
C LYS A 78 3.79 -17.58 26.56
N ARG A 79 4.93 -16.98 26.91
CA ARG A 79 5.06 -15.53 26.98
C ARG A 79 5.22 -14.96 25.58
N SER A 80 4.38 -13.99 25.22
CA SER A 80 4.30 -13.44 23.87
C SER A 80 5.59 -12.74 23.41
N ASP A 81 6.31 -12.09 24.33
CA ASP A 81 7.61 -11.48 24.06
C ASP A 81 8.65 -12.51 23.64
N ARG A 82 8.77 -13.61 24.40
CA ARG A 82 9.68 -14.72 24.11
C ARG A 82 9.25 -15.52 22.88
N MET A 83 7.96 -15.69 22.65
CA MET A 83 7.45 -16.31 21.42
C MET A 83 7.86 -15.50 20.18
N ALA A 84 7.80 -14.16 20.25
CA ALA A 84 8.21 -13.31 19.15
C ALA A 84 9.72 -13.40 18.87
N GLU A 85 10.55 -13.41 19.93
CA GLU A 85 11.99 -13.62 19.81
C GLU A 85 12.30 -14.98 19.16
N LEU A 86 11.63 -16.04 19.62
CA LEU A 86 11.83 -17.39 19.11
C LEU A 86 11.42 -17.52 17.63
N ALA A 87 10.31 -16.89 17.24
CA ALA A 87 9.87 -16.86 15.85
C ALA A 87 10.85 -16.06 14.97
N ARG A 88 11.34 -14.92 15.46
CA ARG A 88 12.37 -14.12 14.77
C ARG A 88 13.61 -14.97 14.52
N ASP A 89 14.18 -15.53 15.59
CA ASP A 89 15.42 -16.29 15.50
C ASP A 89 15.27 -17.52 14.58
N PHE A 90 14.10 -18.17 14.60
CA PHE A 90 13.79 -19.26 13.66
C PHE A 90 13.81 -18.79 12.20
N HIS A 91 13.14 -17.68 11.89
CA HIS A 91 13.06 -17.15 10.52
C HIS A 91 14.37 -16.55 10.03
N ASP A 92 15.13 -15.88 10.88
CA ASP A 92 16.46 -15.34 10.54
C ASP A 92 17.43 -16.49 10.21
N ASN A 93 17.42 -17.54 11.02
CA ASN A 93 18.22 -18.74 10.73
C ASN A 93 17.75 -19.45 9.45
N LEU A 94 16.44 -19.46 9.15
CA LEU A 94 15.92 -20.04 7.92
C LEU A 94 16.43 -19.31 6.67
N GLN A 95 16.60 -17.99 6.72
CA GLN A 95 17.13 -17.22 5.59
C GLN A 95 18.57 -17.58 5.25
N SER A 96 19.35 -18.04 6.24
CA SER A 96 20.73 -18.48 6.06
C SER A 96 20.87 -19.95 5.66
N LYS A 97 19.81 -20.75 5.82
CA LYS A 97 19.79 -22.16 5.43
C LYS A 97 19.53 -22.27 3.93
N ASP A 98 20.19 -23.22 3.28
CA ASP A 98 20.04 -23.52 1.85
C ASP A 98 20.45 -22.37 0.90
N ILE A 99 21.27 -21.41 1.36
CA ILE A 99 21.93 -20.46 0.46
C ILE A 99 22.97 -21.23 -0.36
N SER A 100 22.69 -21.42 -1.65
CA SER A 100 23.64 -21.98 -2.60
C SER A 100 24.93 -21.15 -2.63
N SER A 101 26.06 -21.82 -2.85
CA SER A 101 27.31 -21.10 -3.08
C SER A 101 27.18 -20.16 -4.28
N GLU A 102 27.99 -19.10 -4.32
CA GLU A 102 27.97 -18.14 -5.43
C GLU A 102 28.21 -18.82 -6.79
N ALA A 103 29.03 -19.88 -6.81
CA ALA A 103 29.26 -20.69 -8.01
C ALA A 103 27.98 -21.41 -8.48
N GLU A 104 27.28 -22.09 -7.57
CA GLU A 104 26.01 -22.79 -7.87
C GLU A 104 24.91 -21.80 -8.29
N ARG A 105 24.86 -20.61 -7.66
CA ARG A 105 23.92 -19.55 -8.04
C ARG A 105 24.18 -19.08 -9.47
N ASN A 106 25.44 -18.81 -9.83
CA ASN A 106 25.80 -18.34 -11.17
C ASN A 106 25.51 -19.40 -12.26
N GLU A 107 25.71 -20.68 -11.94
CA GLU A 107 25.35 -21.78 -12.84
C GLU A 107 23.83 -21.90 -13.02
N ALA A 108 23.07 -21.78 -11.92
CA ALA A 108 21.61 -21.75 -11.96
C ALA A 108 21.08 -20.55 -12.75
N GLU A 109 21.63 -19.36 -12.53
CA GLU A 109 21.30 -18.15 -13.29
C GLU A 109 21.54 -18.34 -14.79
N THR A 110 22.71 -18.86 -15.16
CA THR A 110 23.05 -19.14 -16.57
C THR A 110 22.06 -20.13 -17.19
N THR A 111 21.70 -21.18 -16.46
CA THR A 111 20.74 -22.20 -16.90
C THR A 111 19.34 -21.61 -17.08
N VAL A 112 18.89 -20.77 -16.14
CA VAL A 112 17.61 -20.08 -16.23
C VAL A 112 17.61 -19.12 -17.42
N PHE A 113 18.64 -18.29 -17.59
CA PHE A 113 18.75 -17.35 -18.70
C PHE A 113 18.81 -18.03 -20.07
N ALA A 114 19.42 -19.22 -20.15
CA ALA A 114 19.41 -20.02 -21.38
C ALA A 114 17.99 -20.47 -21.78
N ASN A 115 17.11 -20.69 -20.79
CA ASN A 115 15.73 -21.11 -20.99
C ASN A 115 14.74 -19.95 -21.16
N VAL A 116 15.14 -18.71 -20.85
CA VAL A 116 14.31 -17.53 -21.08
C VAL A 116 14.20 -17.29 -22.59
N LYS A 117 12.97 -17.31 -23.10
CA LYS A 117 12.68 -16.98 -24.50
C LYS A 117 13.15 -15.55 -24.78
N LYS A 118 14.14 -15.42 -25.66
CA LYS A 118 14.60 -14.11 -26.14
C LYS A 118 13.47 -13.43 -26.89
N VAL A 119 13.28 -12.14 -26.63
CA VAL A 119 12.33 -11.28 -27.34
C VAL A 119 12.64 -11.32 -28.84
N ALA A 120 11.60 -11.49 -29.67
CA ALA A 120 11.74 -11.51 -31.12
C ALA A 120 12.36 -10.19 -31.62
N GLN A 121 13.15 -10.24 -32.69
CA GLN A 121 13.88 -9.06 -33.18
C GLN A 121 12.96 -7.88 -33.53
N LEU A 122 11.73 -8.17 -33.99
CA LEU A 122 10.71 -7.16 -34.27
C LEU A 122 10.22 -6.45 -33.00
N ASP A 123 10.10 -7.17 -31.89
CA ASP A 123 9.66 -6.60 -30.62
C ASP A 123 10.78 -5.81 -29.95
N LYS A 124 12.05 -6.18 -30.16
CA LYS A 124 13.20 -5.36 -29.73
C LYS A 124 13.20 -3.98 -30.40
N ALA A 125 12.89 -3.92 -31.69
CA ALA A 125 12.80 -2.65 -32.41
C ALA A 125 11.61 -1.77 -31.96
N LYS A 126 10.59 -2.36 -31.35
CA LYS A 126 9.50 -1.61 -30.69
C LYS A 126 9.93 -1.12 -29.32
N LEU A 127 10.60 -1.98 -28.54
CA LEU A 127 11.10 -1.64 -27.20
C LEU A 127 12.17 -0.55 -27.23
N SER A 128 12.90 -0.40 -28.33
CA SER A 128 13.90 0.66 -28.51
C SER A 128 13.31 2.03 -28.91
N GLN A 129 11.98 2.15 -29.02
CA GLN A 129 11.33 3.41 -29.37
C GLN A 129 11.03 4.22 -28.11
N TYR A 130 11.20 5.54 -28.21
CA TYR A 130 10.80 6.45 -27.15
C TYR A 130 9.29 6.40 -26.89
N LEU A 131 8.94 6.54 -25.61
CA LEU A 131 7.56 6.55 -25.16
C LEU A 131 6.81 7.75 -25.75
N LYS A 132 5.58 7.48 -26.19
CA LYS A 132 4.66 8.50 -26.71
C LYS A 132 3.66 8.90 -25.64
N ARG A 133 3.20 10.15 -25.68
CA ARG A 133 2.14 10.65 -24.77
C ARG A 133 0.90 9.74 -24.74
N ALA A 134 0.49 9.22 -25.90
CA ALA A 134 -0.67 8.35 -26.01
C ALA A 134 -0.52 7.04 -25.20
N GLU A 135 0.71 6.50 -25.12
CA GLU A 135 1.01 5.29 -24.36
C GLU A 135 0.92 5.58 -22.86
N ILE A 136 1.46 6.71 -22.40
CA ILE A 136 1.33 7.16 -21.00
C ILE A 136 -0.14 7.38 -20.63
N VAL A 137 -0.93 8.01 -21.50
CA VAL A 137 -2.38 8.18 -21.27
C VAL A 137 -3.08 6.82 -21.13
N GLN A 138 -2.73 5.85 -21.98
CA GLN A 138 -3.30 4.50 -21.89
C GLN A 138 -2.90 3.80 -20.58
N VAL A 139 -1.66 3.95 -20.14
CA VAL A 139 -1.19 3.45 -18.85
C VAL A 139 -1.97 4.09 -17.70
N LEU A 140 -2.12 5.42 -17.70
CA LEU A 140 -2.87 6.15 -16.68
C LEU A 140 -4.32 5.68 -16.58
N LYS A 141 -4.98 5.37 -17.71
CA LYS A 141 -6.34 4.81 -17.72
C LYS A 141 -6.39 3.41 -17.10
N ASN A 142 -5.40 2.58 -17.42
CA ASN A 142 -5.31 1.18 -16.99
C ASN A 142 -4.79 0.97 -15.57
N LEU A 143 -4.28 2.02 -14.90
CA LEU A 143 -3.82 1.90 -13.52
C LEU A 143 -4.97 1.37 -12.62
N PRO A 144 -4.71 0.44 -11.69
CA PRO A 144 -5.75 -0.06 -10.80
C PRO A 144 -6.08 0.97 -9.71
N ASN A 145 -7.37 1.22 -9.48
CA ASN A 145 -7.85 2.10 -8.40
C ASN A 145 -7.80 1.38 -7.05
N GLY A 146 -7.61 2.15 -5.95
CA GLY A 146 -7.71 1.61 -4.59
C GLY A 146 -6.61 0.61 -4.20
N ARG A 147 -5.48 0.59 -4.92
CA ARG A 147 -4.26 -0.10 -4.50
C ARG A 147 -3.53 0.71 -3.42
N ALA A 148 -2.80 0.01 -2.56
CA ALA A 148 -1.94 0.66 -1.57
C ALA A 148 -0.90 1.53 -2.29
N PRO A 149 -0.56 2.71 -1.75
CA PRO A 149 0.51 3.54 -2.29
C PRO A 149 1.85 2.80 -2.25
N GLY A 150 2.73 3.12 -3.19
CA GLY A 150 4.12 2.65 -3.16
C GLY A 150 4.91 3.25 -1.99
N ILE A 151 6.22 3.00 -1.95
CA ILE A 151 7.13 3.50 -0.91
C ILE A 151 7.06 5.04 -0.74
N ASN A 152 6.77 5.75 -1.83
CA ASN A 152 6.64 7.20 -1.85
C ASN A 152 5.29 7.73 -1.32
N GLY A 153 4.37 6.85 -0.90
CA GLY A 153 3.07 7.25 -0.36
C GLY A 153 2.05 7.75 -1.40
N LEU A 154 2.43 7.84 -2.68
CA LEU A 154 1.56 8.32 -3.75
C LEU A 154 0.65 7.19 -4.27
N ILE A 155 -0.66 7.44 -4.29
CA ILE A 155 -1.68 6.52 -4.82
C ILE A 155 -1.91 6.75 -6.31
N HIS A 156 -2.29 5.70 -7.05
CA HIS A 156 -2.62 5.81 -8.48
C HIS A 156 -3.73 6.81 -8.78
N ASP A 157 -4.68 6.96 -7.86
CA ASP A 157 -5.83 7.86 -8.00
C ASP A 157 -5.40 9.34 -8.09
N LEU A 158 -4.23 9.70 -7.52
CA LEU A 158 -3.66 11.03 -7.66
C LEU A 158 -3.30 11.34 -9.11
N TRP A 159 -2.56 10.43 -9.75
CA TRP A 159 -2.12 10.60 -11.13
C TRP A 159 -3.30 10.65 -12.10
N LYS A 160 -4.31 9.81 -11.87
CA LYS A 160 -5.58 9.85 -12.61
C LYS A 160 -6.33 11.16 -12.42
N ALA A 161 -6.42 11.66 -11.19
CA ALA A 161 -7.10 12.92 -10.89
C ALA A 161 -6.41 14.12 -11.54
N LEU A 162 -5.09 14.17 -11.52
CA LEU A 162 -4.30 15.21 -12.21
C LEU A 162 -4.55 15.19 -13.71
N HIS A 163 -4.52 14.00 -14.33
CA HIS A 163 -4.81 13.86 -15.76
C HIS A 163 -6.26 14.23 -16.10
N ALA A 164 -7.23 13.80 -15.30
CA ALA A 164 -8.64 14.15 -15.49
C ALA A 164 -8.88 15.67 -15.36
N ARG A 165 -8.19 16.33 -14.42
CA ARG A 165 -8.25 17.79 -14.28
C ARG A 165 -7.71 18.50 -15.52
N PHE A 166 -6.66 17.96 -16.14
CA PHE A 166 -6.12 18.46 -17.41
C PHE A 166 -7.10 18.35 -18.56
N GLU A 167 -7.67 17.17 -18.77
CA GLU A 167 -8.64 16.93 -19.85
C GLU A 167 -9.92 17.76 -19.68
N ASN A 168 -10.31 18.04 -18.43
CA ASN A 168 -11.51 18.83 -18.11
C ASN A 168 -11.26 20.35 -18.01
N SER A 169 -10.01 20.82 -18.08
CA SER A 169 -9.75 22.27 -18.11
C SER A 169 -10.01 22.81 -19.52
N GLU A 170 -11.15 23.50 -19.69
CA GLU A 170 -11.39 24.35 -20.86
C GLU A 170 -10.30 25.43 -20.96
N GLU A 171 -10.07 25.97 -22.18
CA GLU A 171 -9.09 27.01 -22.55
C GLU A 171 -9.25 28.34 -21.77
N SER A 172 -9.18 28.27 -20.46
CA SER A 172 -9.18 29.39 -19.53
C SER A 172 -7.75 29.64 -19.04
N GLU A 173 -7.52 30.85 -18.55
CA GLU A 173 -6.23 31.42 -18.10
C GLU A 173 -5.39 30.51 -17.17
N ASN A 174 -5.99 29.48 -16.56
CA ASN A 174 -5.33 28.50 -15.70
C ASN A 174 -5.46 27.08 -16.26
N LYS A 175 -4.82 26.83 -17.41
CA LYS A 175 -4.65 25.47 -17.93
C LYS A 175 -3.94 24.63 -16.89
N SER A 176 -4.57 23.54 -16.47
CA SER A 176 -3.95 22.66 -15.48
C SER A 176 -2.76 21.90 -16.10
N MET A 177 -1.95 21.24 -15.27
CA MET A 177 -0.69 20.63 -15.72
C MET A 177 -0.93 19.35 -16.54
N ASP A 178 -0.36 19.26 -17.75
CA ASP A 178 -0.38 18.03 -18.55
C ASP A 178 0.60 16.99 -17.97
N ILE A 179 0.12 16.23 -17.00
CA ILE A 179 0.96 15.22 -16.35
C ILE A 179 1.41 14.11 -17.29
N ALA A 180 0.62 13.77 -18.31
CA ALA A 180 1.01 12.75 -19.28
C ALA A 180 2.22 13.21 -20.10
N ARG A 181 2.26 14.49 -20.48
CA ARG A 181 3.41 15.07 -21.16
C ARG A 181 4.64 15.14 -20.25
N VAL A 182 4.47 15.56 -18.99
CA VAL A 182 5.59 15.61 -18.02
C VAL A 182 6.21 14.23 -17.86
N LEU A 183 5.41 13.20 -17.59
CA LEU A 183 5.89 11.83 -17.46
C LEU A 183 6.57 11.32 -18.73
N THR A 184 6.02 11.65 -19.91
CA THR A 184 6.65 11.27 -21.19
C THR A 184 8.05 11.87 -21.34
N VAL A 185 8.23 13.13 -20.96
CA VAL A 185 9.53 13.80 -21.03
C VAL A 185 10.49 13.17 -20.02
N VAL A 186 10.07 12.99 -18.77
CA VAL A 186 10.93 12.42 -17.70
C VAL A 186 11.39 11.01 -18.06
N PHE A 187 10.50 10.12 -18.50
CA PHE A 187 10.91 8.75 -18.84
C PHE A 187 11.84 8.69 -20.05
N ASN A 188 11.60 9.51 -21.08
CA ASN A 188 12.50 9.56 -22.24
C ASN A 188 13.85 10.21 -21.90
N ASP A 189 13.89 11.14 -20.96
CA ASP A 189 15.13 11.74 -20.44
C ASP A 189 15.97 10.70 -19.70
N ILE A 190 15.35 9.92 -18.81
CA ILE A 190 16.00 8.79 -18.11
C ILE A 190 16.51 7.74 -19.12
N GLU A 191 15.72 7.40 -20.13
CA GLU A 191 16.15 6.44 -21.17
C GLU A 191 17.33 6.97 -21.99
N MET A 192 17.38 8.28 -22.25
CA MET A 192 18.41 8.90 -23.09
C MET A 192 19.72 9.14 -22.34
N TYR A 193 19.66 9.61 -21.10
CA TYR A 193 20.84 10.06 -20.34
C TYR A 193 21.21 9.12 -19.18
N GLY A 194 20.34 8.17 -18.86
CA GLY A 194 20.48 7.31 -17.68
C GLY A 194 20.17 8.05 -16.38
N VAL A 195 20.34 7.33 -15.27
CA VAL A 195 20.27 7.88 -13.92
C VAL A 195 21.65 8.41 -13.49
N HIS A 196 21.67 9.39 -12.59
CA HIS A 196 22.91 9.98 -12.09
C HIS A 196 23.78 8.90 -11.40
N PRO A 197 25.11 8.89 -11.58
CA PRO A 197 25.98 7.85 -11.01
C PRO A 197 25.91 7.70 -9.49
N ASP A 198 25.65 8.82 -8.80
CA ASP A 198 25.52 8.86 -7.33
C ASP A 198 24.10 8.56 -6.83
N SER A 199 23.13 8.35 -7.74
CA SER A 199 21.78 7.93 -7.33
C SER A 199 21.76 6.44 -7.03
N ASN A 200 21.20 6.05 -5.89
CA ASN A 200 21.05 4.64 -5.59
C ASN A 200 20.00 4.01 -6.52
N PHE A 201 20.16 2.73 -6.85
CA PHE A 201 19.21 1.98 -7.70
C PHE A 201 17.75 2.11 -7.23
N ALA A 202 17.52 2.24 -5.92
CA ALA A 202 16.19 2.41 -5.31
C ALA A 202 15.65 3.85 -5.31
N GLU A 203 16.46 4.85 -5.66
CA GLU A 203 16.05 6.26 -5.76
C GLU A 203 15.68 6.66 -7.19
N GLY A 204 16.15 5.90 -8.19
CA GLY A 204 15.90 6.13 -9.61
C GLY A 204 14.66 5.43 -10.19
N TRP A 205 13.99 4.56 -9.42
CA TRP A 205 12.86 3.73 -9.87
C TRP A 205 11.72 3.66 -8.84
#